data_AF-A0A9D9VGW9-F1
#
_entry.id   AF-A0A9D9VGW9-F1
#
_cell.length_a   1.000
_cell.length_b   1.000
_cell.length_c   1.000
_cell.angle_alpha   90.00
_cell.angle_beta   90.00
_cell.angle_gamma   90.00
#
_symmetry.space_group_name_H-M   'P 1'
#
loop_
_entity.id
_entity.type
_entity.pdbx_description
1 polymer ?
#
loop_
_entity_poly.entity_id
_entity_poly.type
_entity_poly.pdbx_seq_one_letter_code
_entity_poly.pdbx_strand_id
1 'polypeptide(L)'
;MKTFSTFTDEMLVKSYEKGNNAAFEELLYRHKDKIFGYIYSLTHNRVLTEDIFQETFIKAITTIKQGRYVESGKFVAWISRIAHNLVIDFYRKEANQNTYSNDAYDYDLLNNSSLCEQHIEDTIIHEQTMNDMLKLVDLLPQNQQDIVRMRFYENMSFKEIAESNQISINTALGRMRYAILNLRKYAAERNLLIDFEKIT
;
A
#
# COMPACT_ATOMS: atom_id res chain seq x y z
N MET A 1 -32.19 13.78 -7.78
CA MET A 1 -31.00 12.91 -7.81
C MET A 1 -29.91 13.49 -6.89
N LYS A 2 -30.20 13.66 -5.57
CA LYS A 2 -29.38 14.45 -4.63
C LYS A 2 -29.04 13.73 -3.31
N THR A 3 -29.31 12.43 -3.18
CA THR A 3 -29.34 11.77 -1.86
C THR A 3 -28.04 11.06 -1.45
N PHE A 4 -27.13 10.75 -2.39
CA PHE A 4 -25.89 10.02 -2.08
C PHE A 4 -24.73 10.93 -1.62
N SER A 5 -24.75 12.22 -1.96
CA SER A 5 -23.71 13.18 -1.55
C SER A 5 -23.54 13.33 -0.03
N THR A 6 -24.57 13.02 0.75
CA THR A 6 -24.55 13.09 2.22
C THR A 6 -24.26 11.74 2.89
N PHE A 7 -24.18 10.66 2.12
CA PHE A 7 -23.92 9.32 2.67
C PHE A 7 -22.44 9.19 3.02
N THR A 8 -22.14 8.48 4.11
CA THR A 8 -20.76 8.05 4.39
C THR A 8 -20.32 7.01 3.36
N ASP A 9 -19.01 6.82 3.20
CA ASP A 9 -18.46 5.81 2.30
C ASP A 9 -19.01 4.41 2.62
N GLU A 10 -19.17 4.09 3.91
CA GLU A 10 -19.81 2.86 4.36
C GLU A 10 -21.25 2.71 3.84
N MET A 11 -22.05 3.77 3.90
CA MET A 11 -23.43 3.73 3.42
C MET A 11 -23.47 3.58 1.89
N LEU A 12 -22.51 4.17 1.17
CA LEU A 12 -22.38 4.03 -0.27
C LEU A 12 -21.98 2.60 -0.66
N VAL A 13 -21.00 2.00 0.03
CA VAL A 13 -20.60 0.60 -0.17
C VAL A 13 -21.76 -0.35 0.08
N LYS A 14 -22.44 -0.24 1.23
CA LYS A 14 -23.62 -1.07 1.55
C LYS A 14 -24.75 -0.90 0.54
N SER A 15 -24.94 0.30 0.00
CA SER A 15 -25.93 0.53 -1.04
C SER A 15 -25.49 -0.11 -2.36
N TYR A 16 -24.20 -0.08 -2.70
CA TYR A 16 -23.67 -0.68 -3.90
C TYR A 16 -23.72 -2.21 -3.87
N GLU A 17 -23.43 -2.83 -2.73
CA GLU A 17 -23.60 -4.28 -2.52
C GLU A 17 -25.02 -4.75 -2.81
N LYS A 18 -26.02 -3.90 -2.54
CA LYS A 18 -27.43 -4.16 -2.84
C LYS A 18 -27.82 -3.91 -4.32
N GLY A 19 -26.85 -3.63 -5.18
CA GLY A 19 -27.03 -3.44 -6.63
C GLY A 19 -27.23 -1.99 -7.08
N ASN A 20 -27.07 -1.00 -6.20
CA ASN A 20 -27.22 0.40 -6.58
C ASN A 20 -25.92 0.98 -7.15
N ASN A 21 -25.77 0.92 -8.48
CA ASN A 21 -24.56 1.42 -9.17
C ASN A 21 -24.28 2.91 -8.92
N ALA A 22 -25.32 3.74 -8.73
CA ALA A 22 -25.15 5.17 -8.48
C ALA A 22 -24.42 5.45 -7.14
N ALA A 23 -24.49 4.53 -6.18
CA ALA A 23 -23.76 4.67 -4.92
C ALA A 23 -22.24 4.48 -5.12
N PHE A 24 -21.83 3.61 -6.05
CA PHE A 24 -20.43 3.45 -6.41
C PHE A 24 -19.91 4.62 -7.25
N GLU A 25 -20.73 5.18 -8.13
CA GLU A 25 -20.36 6.39 -8.88
C GLU A 25 -20.02 7.55 -7.95
N GLU A 26 -20.81 7.76 -6.89
CA GLU A 26 -20.53 8.77 -5.87
C GLU A 26 -19.24 8.47 -5.11
N LEU A 27 -19.04 7.22 -4.69
CA LEU A 27 -17.82 6.76 -4.01
C LEU A 27 -16.57 7.00 -4.88
N LEU A 28 -16.66 6.69 -6.17
CA LEU A 28 -15.60 6.91 -7.15
C LEU A 28 -15.36 8.40 -7.38
N TYR A 29 -16.43 9.18 -7.54
CA TYR A 29 -16.34 10.63 -7.77
C TYR A 29 -15.60 11.35 -6.63
N ARG A 30 -15.80 10.92 -5.38
CA ARG A 30 -15.11 11.48 -4.21
C ARG A 30 -13.63 11.19 -4.16
N HIS A 31 -13.24 10.00 -4.60
CA HIS A 31 -11.88 9.47 -4.34
C HIS A 31 -11.00 9.41 -5.59
N LYS A 32 -11.54 9.59 -6.79
CA LYS A 32 -10.81 9.48 -8.05
C LYS A 32 -9.54 10.32 -8.09
N ASP A 33 -9.57 11.59 -7.68
CA ASP A 33 -8.44 12.49 -7.85
C ASP A 33 -7.30 12.11 -6.89
N LYS A 34 -7.65 11.69 -5.66
CA LYS A 34 -6.69 11.20 -4.66
C LYS A 34 -6.02 9.91 -5.11
N ILE A 35 -6.79 8.95 -5.64
CA ILE A 35 -6.26 7.67 -6.11
C ILE A 35 -5.42 7.86 -7.39
N PHE A 36 -5.88 8.70 -8.31
CA PHE A 36 -5.13 9.04 -9.52
C PHE A 36 -3.80 9.71 -9.17
N GLY A 37 -3.82 10.72 -8.29
CA GLY A 37 -2.61 11.40 -7.84
C GLY A 37 -1.62 10.45 -7.16
N TYR A 38 -2.11 9.52 -6.33
CA TYR A 38 -1.27 8.50 -5.71
C TYR A 38 -0.62 7.56 -6.75
N ILE A 39 -1.38 7.04 -7.71
CA ILE A 39 -0.81 6.19 -8.77
C ILE A 39 0.18 6.98 -9.64
N TYR A 40 -0.13 8.24 -9.94
CA TYR A 40 0.75 9.11 -10.71
C TYR A 40 2.08 9.35 -9.98
N SER A 41 2.05 9.57 -8.66
CA SER A 41 3.28 9.72 -7.85
C SER A 41 4.16 8.47 -7.82
N LEU A 42 3.61 7.29 -8.14
CA LEU A 42 4.38 6.05 -8.22
C LEU A 42 4.87 5.75 -9.63
N THR A 43 4.13 6.15 -10.66
CA THR A 43 4.43 5.75 -12.04
C THR A 43 5.12 6.85 -12.85
N HIS A 44 4.89 8.12 -12.50
CA HIS A 44 5.32 9.31 -13.23
C HIS A 44 4.99 9.28 -14.74
N ASN A 45 4.04 8.44 -15.14
CA ASN A 45 3.64 8.21 -16.52
C ASN A 45 2.11 8.24 -16.58
N ARG A 46 1.58 9.23 -17.31
CA ARG A 46 0.14 9.46 -17.37
C ARG A 46 -0.64 8.30 -18.00
N VAL A 47 -0.12 7.71 -19.08
CA VAL A 47 -0.79 6.59 -19.77
C VAL A 47 -0.86 5.39 -18.84
N LEU A 48 0.28 5.04 -18.22
CA LEU A 48 0.33 3.96 -17.23
C LEU A 48 -0.56 4.24 -16.01
N THR A 49 -0.60 5.49 -15.55
CA THR A 49 -1.49 5.90 -14.47
C THR A 49 -2.95 5.66 -14.83
N GLU A 50 -3.38 6.07 -16.02
CA GLU A 50 -4.75 5.88 -16.51
C GLU A 50 -5.11 4.39 -16.58
N ASP A 51 -4.21 3.54 -17.07
CA ASP A 51 -4.40 2.09 -17.15
C ASP A 51 -4.54 1.45 -15.76
N ILE A 52 -3.59 1.73 -14.86
CA ILE A 52 -3.62 1.19 -13.48
C ILE A 52 -4.82 1.72 -12.71
N PHE A 53 -5.18 2.98 -12.91
CA PHE A 53 -6.37 3.58 -12.31
C PHE A 53 -7.63 2.82 -12.73
N GLN A 54 -7.81 2.58 -14.03
CA GLN A 54 -8.95 1.80 -14.53
C GLN A 54 -8.98 0.38 -13.93
N GLU A 55 -7.85 -0.33 -13.93
CA GLU A 55 -7.77 -1.67 -13.38
C GLU A 55 -8.05 -1.69 -11.87
N THR A 56 -7.59 -0.66 -11.13
CA THR A 56 -7.87 -0.49 -9.70
C THR A 56 -9.37 -0.45 -9.43
N PHE A 57 -10.10 0.38 -10.17
CA PHE A 57 -11.55 0.52 -9.98
C PHE A 57 -12.32 -0.72 -10.43
N ILE A 58 -11.89 -1.39 -11.51
CA ILE A 58 -12.46 -2.68 -11.92
C ILE A 58 -12.31 -3.71 -10.80
N LYS A 59 -11.10 -3.88 -10.23
CA LYS A 59 -10.88 -4.80 -9.11
C LYS A 59 -11.69 -4.41 -7.88
N ALA A 60 -11.80 -3.12 -7.58
CA ALA A 60 -12.61 -2.64 -6.46
C ALA A 60 -14.09 -3.03 -6.63
N ILE A 61 -14.66 -2.74 -7.81
CA ILE A 61 -16.02 -3.13 -8.20
C ILE A 61 -16.24 -4.63 -8.02
N THR A 62 -15.37 -5.45 -8.61
CA THR A 62 -15.50 -6.90 -8.57
C THR A 62 -15.40 -7.43 -7.14
N THR A 63 -14.49 -6.88 -6.33
CA THR A 63 -14.29 -7.33 -4.94
C THR A 63 -15.48 -7.02 -4.06
N ILE A 64 -16.08 -5.82 -4.21
CA ILE A 64 -17.29 -5.44 -3.46
C ILE A 64 -18.49 -6.28 -3.92
N LYS A 65 -18.70 -6.45 -5.23
CA LYS A 65 -19.81 -7.27 -5.76
C LYS A 65 -19.74 -8.74 -5.33
N GLN A 66 -18.54 -9.25 -5.05
CA GLN A 66 -18.34 -10.60 -4.54
C GLN A 66 -18.51 -10.71 -3.01
N GLY A 67 -18.83 -9.61 -2.31
CA GLY A 67 -18.95 -9.58 -0.85
C GLY A 67 -17.64 -9.84 -0.12
N ARG A 68 -16.49 -9.65 -0.79
CA ARG A 68 -15.16 -9.88 -0.20
C ARG A 68 -14.58 -8.65 0.47
N TYR A 69 -15.21 -7.49 0.28
CA TYR A 69 -14.83 -6.27 0.96
C TYR A 69 -15.49 -6.23 2.35
N VAL A 70 -14.68 -6.06 3.39
CA VAL A 70 -15.18 -5.87 4.76
C VAL A 70 -15.02 -4.40 5.11
N GLU A 71 -16.16 -3.73 5.22
CA GLU A 71 -16.23 -2.31 5.54
C GLU A 71 -15.68 -2.05 6.96
N SER A 72 -14.79 -1.06 7.07
CA SER A 72 -14.10 -0.68 8.32
C SER A 72 -13.90 0.84 8.47
N GLY A 73 -14.53 1.64 7.59
CA GLY A 73 -14.32 3.09 7.50
C GLY A 73 -13.02 3.48 6.79
N LYS A 74 -12.30 2.52 6.21
CA LYS A 74 -10.98 2.71 5.59
C LYS A 74 -10.99 2.45 4.07
N PHE A 75 -12.06 2.86 3.38
CA PHE A 75 -12.21 2.63 1.93
C PHE A 75 -11.01 3.13 1.12
N VAL A 76 -10.55 4.37 1.38
CA VAL A 76 -9.40 4.96 0.67
C VAL A 76 -8.13 4.15 0.87
N ALA A 77 -7.82 3.75 2.10
CA ALA A 77 -6.63 2.94 2.37
C ALA A 77 -6.70 1.57 1.68
N TRP A 78 -7.88 0.96 1.64
CA TRP A 78 -8.11 -0.30 0.96
C TRP A 78 -7.91 -0.20 -0.55
N ILE A 79 -8.54 0.79 -1.22
CA ILE A 79 -8.41 0.94 -2.67
C ILE A 79 -7.01 1.43 -3.08
N SER A 80 -6.35 2.25 -2.28
CA SER A 80 -4.93 2.60 -2.48
C SER A 80 -4.03 1.37 -2.44
N ARG A 81 -4.34 0.36 -1.61
CA ARG A 81 -3.57 -0.89 -1.59
C ARG A 81 -3.77 -1.73 -2.84
N ILE A 82 -4.98 -1.73 -3.43
CA ILE A 82 -5.23 -2.36 -4.72
C ILE A 82 -4.37 -1.68 -5.80
N ALA A 83 -4.39 -0.34 -5.84
CA ALA A 83 -3.62 0.46 -6.78
C ALA A 83 -2.11 0.21 -6.65
N HIS A 84 -1.59 0.22 -5.42
CA HIS A 84 -0.19 -0.03 -5.16
C HIS A 84 0.24 -1.41 -5.68
N ASN A 85 -0.51 -2.47 -5.36
CA ASN A 85 -0.21 -3.82 -5.82
C ASN A 85 -0.16 -3.90 -7.35
N LEU A 86 -1.05 -3.19 -8.04
CA LEU A 86 -1.06 -3.12 -9.49
C LEU A 86 0.18 -2.44 -10.08
N VAL A 87 0.62 -1.34 -9.48
CA VAL A 87 1.88 -0.67 -9.86
C VAL A 87 3.06 -1.62 -9.69
N ILE A 88 3.15 -2.29 -8.54
CA ILE A 88 4.22 -3.25 -8.26
C ILE A 88 4.19 -4.42 -9.26
N ASP A 89 3.01 -4.99 -9.52
CA ASP A 89 2.84 -6.09 -10.47
C ASP A 89 3.24 -5.68 -11.89
N PHE A 90 2.93 -4.46 -12.31
CA PHE A 90 3.34 -3.91 -13.60
C PHE A 90 4.87 -3.89 -13.72
N TYR A 91 5.55 -3.25 -12.78
CA TYR A 91 7.01 -3.12 -12.83
C TYR A 91 7.74 -4.45 -12.63
N ARG A 92 7.19 -5.36 -11.84
CA ARG A 92 7.74 -6.73 -11.70
C ARG A 92 7.69 -7.48 -13.03
N LYS A 93 6.60 -7.35 -13.79
CA LYS A 93 6.46 -7.95 -15.12
C LYS A 93 7.40 -7.32 -16.13
N GLU A 94 7.51 -6.00 -16.11
CA GLU A 94 8.43 -5.25 -16.98
C GLU A 94 9.89 -5.66 -16.74
N ALA A 95 10.32 -5.75 -15.48
CA ALA A 95 11.66 -6.22 -15.12
C ALA A 95 11.94 -7.65 -15.62
N ASN A 96 10.98 -8.57 -15.43
CA ASN A 96 11.11 -9.95 -15.91
C ASN A 96 11.14 -10.07 -17.45
N GLN A 97 10.42 -9.18 -18.16
CA GLN A 97 10.41 -9.15 -19.63
C GLN A 97 11.68 -8.49 -20.21
N ASN A 98 12.28 -7.54 -19.49
CA ASN A 98 13.50 -6.84 -19.91
C ASN A 98 14.82 -7.60 -19.63
N THR A 99 14.76 -8.86 -19.15
CA THR A 99 15.94 -9.73 -18.98
C THR A 99 16.68 -10.08 -20.29
N TYR A 100 16.23 -9.57 -21.46
CA TYR A 100 16.94 -9.65 -22.76
C TYR A 100 17.52 -8.31 -23.25
N SER A 101 17.40 -7.21 -22.51
CA SER A 101 18.10 -5.97 -22.83
C SER A 101 18.56 -5.29 -21.55
N ASN A 102 19.86 -5.40 -21.35
CA ASN A 102 20.60 -4.75 -20.29
C ASN A 102 20.56 -3.24 -20.49
N ASP A 103 19.62 -2.57 -19.83
CA ASP A 103 19.77 -1.19 -19.35
C ASP A 103 19.08 -1.11 -17.99
N ALA A 104 19.90 -0.83 -16.99
CA ALA A 104 19.52 -0.71 -15.59
C ALA A 104 18.52 0.44 -15.41
N TYR A 105 17.24 0.14 -15.40
CA TYR A 105 16.27 0.97 -14.70
C TYR A 105 16.39 0.61 -13.22
N ASP A 106 17.26 1.37 -12.56
CA ASP A 106 17.38 1.46 -11.11
C ASP A 106 15.98 1.68 -10.54
N TYR A 107 15.42 0.65 -9.90
CA TYR A 107 14.08 0.72 -9.30
C TYR A 107 14.20 1.47 -7.97
N ASP A 108 14.53 2.74 -8.06
CA ASP A 108 14.63 3.70 -6.95
C ASP A 108 13.25 4.34 -6.69
N LEU A 109 12.19 3.52 -6.75
CA LEU A 109 10.79 3.94 -6.57
C LEU A 109 10.40 4.17 -5.09
N LEU A 110 11.39 4.28 -4.20
CA LEU A 110 11.20 4.57 -2.78
C LEU A 110 11.73 5.94 -2.34
N ASN A 111 12.24 6.78 -3.25
CA ASN A 111 12.90 8.03 -2.85
C ASN A 111 12.25 9.34 -3.36
N ASN A 112 10.98 9.32 -3.77
CA ASN A 112 10.25 10.56 -4.02
C ASN A 112 8.81 10.51 -3.51
N SER A 113 8.66 10.71 -2.21
CA SER A 113 7.41 11.14 -1.58
C SER A 113 7.28 12.68 -1.52
N SER A 114 8.09 13.43 -2.29
CA SER A 114 7.95 14.87 -2.40
C SER A 114 7.08 15.20 -3.61
N LEU A 115 5.79 15.47 -3.36
CA LEU A 115 4.92 16.43 -4.10
C LEU A 115 3.45 16.28 -3.66
N CYS A 116 3.24 16.51 -2.37
CA CYS A 116 2.02 17.16 -1.87
C CYS A 116 2.54 18.19 -0.88
N GLU A 117 2.69 19.45 -1.31
CA GLU A 117 3.10 20.63 -0.50
C GLU A 117 3.54 20.31 0.94
N GLN A 118 4.83 20.03 1.15
CA GLN A 118 5.37 19.85 2.50
C GLN A 118 6.32 20.99 2.83
N HIS A 119 6.03 21.65 3.95
CA HIS A 119 6.92 22.63 4.57
C HIS A 119 8.26 21.95 4.93
N ILE A 120 9.36 22.70 4.85
CA ILE A 120 10.75 22.22 5.08
C ILE A 120 10.93 21.53 6.45
N GLU A 121 10.10 21.88 7.44
CA GLU A 121 10.08 21.23 8.76
C GLU A 121 9.56 19.79 8.72
N ASP A 122 8.58 19.47 7.85
CA ASP A 122 8.00 18.13 7.72
C ASP A 122 8.97 17.14 7.06
N THR A 123 9.83 17.61 6.15
CA THR A 123 10.84 16.78 5.47
C THR A 123 11.91 16.29 6.46
N ILE A 124 12.36 17.16 7.36
CA ILE A 124 13.36 16.82 8.38
C ILE A 124 12.77 15.82 9.39
N ILE A 125 11.51 16.01 9.79
CA ILE A 125 10.78 15.07 10.66
C ILE A 125 10.63 13.72 9.96
N HIS A 126 10.36 13.70 8.66
CA HIS A 126 10.19 12.47 7.88
C HIS A 126 11.50 11.66 7.75
N GLU A 127 12.62 12.31 7.44
CA GLU A 127 13.94 11.67 7.34
C GLU A 127 14.43 11.15 8.70
N GLN A 128 14.17 11.89 9.79
CA GLN A 128 14.45 11.42 11.14
C GLN A 128 13.59 10.20 11.50
N THR A 129 12.29 10.24 11.16
CA THR A 129 11.35 9.12 11.40
C THR A 129 11.77 7.86 10.65
N MET A 130 12.24 7.97 9.41
CA MET A 130 12.71 6.83 8.61
C MET A 130 14.04 6.26 9.13
N ASN A 131 15.00 7.11 9.50
CA ASN A 131 16.24 6.66 10.13
C ASN A 131 15.99 5.98 11.47
N ASP A 132 15.03 6.47 12.25
CA ASP A 132 14.68 5.86 13.52
C ASP A 132 13.94 4.53 13.32
N MET A 133 13.09 4.42 12.29
CA MET A 133 12.48 3.14 11.90
C MET A 133 13.54 2.09 11.50
N LEU A 134 14.55 2.47 10.72
CA LEU A 134 15.68 1.60 10.35
C LEU A 134 16.42 1.07 11.59
N LYS A 135 16.77 1.96 12.51
CA LYS A 135 17.41 1.59 13.78
C LYS A 135 16.53 0.66 14.61
N LEU A 136 15.21 0.84 14.59
CA LEU A 136 14.28 -0.04 15.29
C LEU A 136 14.18 -1.42 14.66
N VAL A 137 14.23 -1.50 13.33
CA VAL A 137 14.27 -2.78 12.60
C VAL A 137 15.54 -3.54 12.97
N ASP A 138 16.69 -2.88 13.05
CA ASP A 138 17.96 -3.52 13.44
C ASP A 138 17.98 -4.06 14.88
N LEU A 139 17.04 -3.65 15.73
CA LEU A 139 16.87 -4.20 17.09
C LEU A 139 16.00 -5.47 17.14
N LEU A 140 15.31 -5.80 16.05
CA LEU A 140 14.47 -7.00 16.01
C LEU A 140 15.33 -8.26 16.02
N PRO A 141 14.79 -9.40 16.48
CA PRO A 141 15.39 -10.70 16.23
C PRO A 141 15.60 -10.94 14.72
N GLN A 142 16.70 -11.59 14.33
CA GLN A 142 17.08 -11.77 12.91
C GLN A 142 15.94 -12.29 12.04
N ASN A 143 15.24 -13.32 12.52
CA ASN A 143 14.10 -13.92 11.80
C ASN A 143 12.90 -12.98 11.57
N GLN A 144 12.78 -11.89 12.35
CA GLN A 144 11.81 -10.83 12.18
C GLN A 144 12.35 -9.73 11.26
N GLN A 145 13.63 -9.36 11.42
CA GLN A 145 14.32 -8.44 10.52
C GLN A 145 14.23 -8.91 9.07
N ASP A 146 14.56 -10.18 8.83
CA ASP A 146 14.62 -10.77 7.50
C ASP A 146 13.25 -10.64 6.81
N ILE A 147 12.16 -10.90 7.53
CA ILE A 147 10.81 -10.82 6.96
C ILE A 147 10.38 -9.39 6.72
N VAL A 148 10.71 -8.47 7.63
CA VAL A 148 10.46 -7.03 7.43
C VAL A 148 11.24 -6.56 6.20
N ARG A 149 12.51 -6.95 6.07
CA ARG A 149 13.36 -6.55 4.95
C ARG A 149 12.87 -7.10 3.63
N MET A 150 12.60 -8.41 3.56
CA MET A 150 12.02 -9.04 2.36
C MET A 150 10.65 -8.43 2.00
N ARG A 151 9.87 -8.01 3.00
CA ARG A 151 8.57 -7.39 2.77
C ARG A 151 8.67 -5.96 2.25
N PHE A 152 9.58 -5.15 2.76
CA PHE A 152 9.67 -3.71 2.40
C PHE A 152 10.70 -3.40 1.33
N TYR A 153 11.90 -3.99 1.42
CA TYR A 153 12.98 -3.70 0.47
C TYR A 153 12.89 -4.60 -0.76
N GLU A 154 12.53 -5.87 -0.57
CA GLU A 154 12.43 -6.84 -1.68
C GLU A 154 11.00 -7.02 -2.19
N ASN A 155 10.03 -6.36 -1.53
CA ASN A 155 8.62 -6.32 -1.90
C ASN A 155 7.98 -7.71 -2.14
N MET A 156 8.42 -8.70 -1.36
CA MET A 156 7.95 -10.08 -1.48
C MET A 156 6.58 -10.25 -0.80
N SER A 157 5.72 -11.06 -1.42
CA SER A 157 4.50 -11.56 -0.78
C SER A 157 4.84 -12.52 0.36
N PHE A 158 3.96 -12.68 1.35
CA PHE A 158 4.18 -13.66 2.41
C PHE A 158 4.34 -15.10 1.89
N LYS A 159 3.80 -15.38 0.70
CA LYS A 159 4.00 -16.65 0.02
C LYS A 159 5.45 -16.77 -0.51
N GLU A 160 5.94 -15.77 -1.22
CA GLU A 160 7.32 -15.72 -1.72
C GLU A 160 8.34 -15.73 -0.57
N ILE A 161 8.08 -14.99 0.51
CA ILE A 161 8.92 -14.99 1.73
C ILE A 161 8.96 -16.39 2.33
N ALA A 162 7.81 -17.05 2.44
CA ALA A 162 7.72 -18.40 2.98
C ALA A 162 8.51 -19.40 2.13
N GLU A 163 8.40 -19.31 0.80
CA GLU A 163 9.14 -20.14 -0.15
C GLU A 163 10.66 -19.89 -0.07
N SER A 164 11.09 -18.63 -0.08
CA SER A 164 12.52 -18.23 0.00
C SER A 164 13.18 -18.69 1.30
N ASN A 165 12.45 -18.64 2.42
CA ASN A 165 12.96 -19.04 3.74
C ASN A 165 12.69 -20.52 4.08
N GLN A 166 12.05 -21.27 3.18
CA GLN A 166 11.63 -22.67 3.41
C GLN A 166 10.80 -22.84 4.71
N ILE A 167 9.90 -21.88 4.98
CA ILE A 167 8.99 -21.89 6.13
C ILE A 167 7.53 -21.92 5.67
N SER A 168 6.59 -22.16 6.59
CA SER A 168 5.16 -22.04 6.26
C SER A 168 4.75 -20.55 6.14
N ILE A 169 3.73 -20.27 5.32
CA ILE A 169 3.14 -18.92 5.22
C ILE A 169 2.67 -18.39 6.59
N ASN A 170 2.17 -19.27 7.46
CA ASN A 170 1.76 -18.93 8.82
C ASN A 170 2.94 -18.54 9.71
N THR A 171 4.10 -19.17 9.50
CA THR A 171 5.35 -18.81 10.18
C THR A 171 5.83 -17.44 9.72
N ALA A 172 5.75 -17.13 8.43
CA ALA A 172 6.10 -15.81 7.90
C ALA A 172 5.18 -14.71 8.45
N LEU A 173 3.86 -14.93 8.42
CA LEU A 173 2.86 -14.03 9.00
C LEU A 173 3.04 -13.85 10.51
N GLY A 174 3.34 -14.93 11.23
CA GLY A 174 3.59 -14.90 12.68
C GLY A 174 4.81 -14.05 13.01
N ARG A 175 5.93 -14.27 12.32
CA ARG A 175 7.17 -13.48 12.52
C ARG A 175 6.95 -12.00 12.16
N MET A 176 6.19 -11.70 11.10
CA MET A 176 5.81 -10.33 10.77
C MET A 176 4.97 -9.67 11.87
N ARG A 177 3.98 -10.38 12.42
CA ARG A 177 3.17 -9.89 13.53
C ARG A 177 4.02 -9.58 14.76
N TYR A 178 4.96 -10.45 15.11
CA TYR A 178 5.87 -10.20 16.23
C TYR A 178 6.84 -9.06 15.95
N ALA A 179 7.29 -8.89 14.69
CA ALA A 179 8.10 -7.75 14.28
C ALA A 179 7.35 -6.44 14.55
N ILE A 180 6.09 -6.32 14.11
CA ILE A 180 5.26 -5.12 14.35
C ILE A 180 5.07 -4.85 15.85
N LEU A 181 4.79 -5.89 16.64
CA LEU A 181 4.62 -5.74 18.10
C LEU A 181 5.89 -5.23 18.77
N ASN A 182 7.05 -5.77 18.39
CA ASN A 182 8.34 -5.35 18.92
C ASN A 182 8.71 -3.93 18.47
N LEU A 183 8.49 -3.59 17.20
CA LEU A 183 8.71 -2.24 16.69
C LEU A 183 7.85 -1.21 17.43
N ARG A 184 6.57 -1.50 17.68
CA ARG A 184 5.68 -0.65 18.48
C ARG A 184 6.19 -0.47 19.91
N LYS A 185 6.65 -1.55 20.54
CA LYS A 185 7.24 -1.51 21.87
C LYS A 185 8.50 -0.64 21.90
N TYR A 186 9.43 -0.85 20.97
CA TYR A 186 10.69 -0.10 20.92
C TYR A 186 10.50 1.38 20.59
N ALA A 187 9.51 1.71 19.76
CA ALA A 187 9.11 3.08 19.47
C ALA A 187 8.52 3.78 20.71
N ALA A 188 7.64 3.09 21.45
CA ALA A 188 7.07 3.62 22.69
C ALA A 188 8.15 3.86 23.77
N GLU A 189 9.11 2.94 23.92
CA GLU A 189 10.24 3.09 24.86
C GLU A 189 11.14 4.29 24.52
N ARG A 190 11.15 4.73 23.26
CA ARG A 190 11.97 5.85 22.76
C ARG A 190 11.16 7.12 22.51
N ASN A 191 9.87 7.15 22.90
CA ASN A 191 8.92 8.24 22.63
C ASN A 191 8.85 8.64 21.14
N LEU A 192 8.99 7.66 20.24
CA LEU A 192 8.89 7.88 18.80
C LEU A 192 7.44 7.68 18.34
N LEU A 193 6.88 8.66 17.64
CA LEU A 193 5.57 8.58 16.99
C LEU A 193 5.76 8.02 15.57
N ILE A 194 5.61 6.71 15.41
CA ILE A 194 5.78 6.03 14.11
C ILE A 194 4.45 5.43 13.67
N ASP A 195 4.05 5.74 12.43
CA ASP A 195 2.92 5.11 11.78
C ASP A 195 3.33 3.75 11.18
N PHE A 196 2.80 2.68 11.77
CA PHE A 196 3.05 1.30 11.35
C PHE A 196 2.01 0.78 10.33
N GLU A 197 1.07 1.59 9.85
CA GLU A 197 0.10 1.15 8.82
C GLU A 197 0.79 0.77 7.50
N LYS A 198 1.93 1.39 7.19
CA LYS A 198 2.78 0.98 6.07
C LYS A 198 3.33 -0.44 6.22
N ILE A 199 3.40 -0.96 7.44
CA ILE A 199 3.98 -2.29 7.73
C ILE A 199 2.97 -3.45 7.54
N THR A 200 1.65 -3.16 7.47
CA THR A 200 0.58 -4.17 7.60
C THR A 200 -0.14 -4.44 6.27
#